data_AF-A0A6G0YLF2-F1
#
_entry.id   AF-A0A6G0YLF2-F1
#
_cell.length_a   1.000
_cell.length_b   1.000
_cell.length_c   1.000
_cell.angle_alpha   90.00
_cell.angle_beta   90.00
_cell.angle_gamma   90.00
#
_symmetry.space_group_name_H-M   'P 1'
#
loop_
_entity.id
_entity.type
_entity.pdbx_description
1 polymer ?
#
loop_
_entity_poly.entity_id
_entity_poly.type
_entity_poly.pdbx_seq_one_letter_code
_entity_poly.pdbx_strand_id
1 'polypeptide(L)'
;MEGTSDFTNNDVKRLRKNIYDARKKVLPANPKNIAEVHETLNNLNTNTKQGEPFLLINDEEKHIIIFTCESNMGFLCEIDDLYMDGTFKYAARFFMQMFTIHGIKNGHYIPLVFCLLPDKNMNTYINTFKFIVDKCSSIHLRLLPKSVNIDFEKSILNSVNAIWPQTKIIGCRFYLTQAWYRQLQKLGLSTKYQNQSSEIGIWIRHTFGLLFLEPTEVTEYFVEDLMSNRPINKRVEKYSDYLLKNYIDKNSI
;
A
#
# COMPACT_ATOMS: atom_id res chain seq x y z
N MET A 1 44.69 25.63 -15.46
CA MET A 1 43.24 25.35 -15.48
C MET A 1 43.09 23.95 -16.04
N GLU A 2 43.16 22.93 -15.18
CA GLU A 2 42.94 21.54 -15.59
C GLU A 2 41.46 21.33 -15.85
N GLY A 3 41.13 20.90 -17.06
CA GLY A 3 39.77 20.61 -17.49
C GLY A 3 39.21 19.45 -16.69
N THR A 4 38.17 19.70 -15.92
CA THR A 4 37.31 18.66 -15.36
C THR A 4 36.76 17.83 -16.53
N SER A 5 37.18 16.57 -16.64
CA SER A 5 36.62 15.64 -17.62
C SER A 5 35.13 15.48 -17.32
N ASP A 6 34.28 15.99 -18.21
CA ASP A 6 32.83 15.91 -18.02
C ASP A 6 32.38 14.46 -17.98
N PHE A 7 31.74 14.09 -16.87
CA PHE A 7 31.25 12.75 -16.61
C PHE A 7 30.10 12.43 -17.56
N THR A 8 30.28 11.45 -18.46
CA THR A 8 29.26 11.20 -19.48
C THR A 8 28.16 10.26 -18.99
N ASN A 9 27.00 10.27 -19.65
CA ASN A 9 25.94 9.29 -19.40
C ASN A 9 26.40 7.84 -19.62
N ASN A 10 27.41 7.60 -20.47
CA ASN A 10 27.97 6.27 -20.68
C ASN A 10 28.83 5.83 -19.49
N ASP A 11 29.56 6.76 -18.86
CA ASP A 11 30.36 6.46 -17.66
C ASP A 11 29.43 6.09 -16.49
N VAL A 12 28.32 6.82 -16.31
CA VAL A 12 27.28 6.47 -15.33
C VAL A 12 26.71 5.06 -15.58
N LYS A 13 26.41 4.71 -16.83
CA LYS A 13 25.91 3.36 -17.18
C LYS A 13 26.94 2.27 -16.87
N ARG A 14 28.21 2.49 -17.21
CA ARG A 14 29.31 1.55 -16.94
C ARG A 14 29.55 1.37 -15.45
N LEU A 15 29.52 2.45 -14.67
CA LEU A 15 29.63 2.39 -13.22
C LEU A 15 28.49 1.59 -12.59
N ARG A 16 27.24 1.86 -12.99
CA ARG A 16 26.07 1.08 -12.52
C ARG A 16 26.24 -0.41 -12.83
N LYS A 17 26.71 -0.75 -14.04
CA LYS A 17 26.99 -2.14 -14.43
C LYS A 17 28.10 -2.75 -13.58
N ASN A 18 29.23 -2.07 -13.40
CA ASN A 18 30.36 -2.58 -12.61
C ASN A 18 29.96 -2.80 -11.15
N ILE A 19 29.18 -1.89 -10.55
CA ILE A 19 28.64 -2.05 -9.19
C ILE A 19 27.70 -3.26 -9.13
N TYR A 20 26.82 -3.43 -10.11
CA TYR A 20 25.93 -4.58 -10.19
C TYR A 20 26.70 -5.90 -10.32
N ASP A 21 27.69 -5.96 -11.21
CA ASP A 21 28.51 -7.15 -11.44
C ASP A 21 29.37 -7.48 -10.21
N ALA A 22 29.91 -6.47 -9.51
CA ALA A 22 30.63 -6.66 -8.25
C ALA A 22 29.70 -7.22 -7.15
N ARG A 23 28.48 -6.69 -7.02
CA ARG A 23 27.47 -7.21 -6.06
C ARG A 23 27.09 -8.65 -6.39
N LYS A 24 26.90 -8.98 -7.67
CA LYS A 24 26.51 -10.32 -8.13
C LYS A 24 27.57 -11.39 -7.81
N LYS A 25 28.84 -11.02 -7.65
CA LYS A 25 29.90 -11.97 -7.23
C LYS A 25 29.79 -12.38 -5.75
N VAL A 26 29.12 -11.58 -4.92
CA VAL A 26 29.02 -11.79 -3.46
C VAL A 26 27.62 -12.27 -3.07
N LEU A 27 26.59 -11.91 -3.84
CA LEU A 27 25.22 -12.33 -3.60
C LEU A 27 24.95 -13.75 -4.14
N PRO A 28 24.06 -14.51 -3.49
CA PRO A 28 23.65 -15.81 -4.00
C PRO A 28 22.99 -15.69 -5.38
N ALA A 29 22.96 -16.81 -6.11
CA ALA A 29 22.21 -16.88 -7.35
C ALA A 29 20.71 -16.60 -7.10
N ASN A 30 20.06 -15.94 -8.05
CA ASN A 30 18.62 -15.69 -7.95
C ASN A 30 17.84 -17.01 -7.94
N PRO A 31 16.91 -17.21 -6.99
CA PRO A 31 16.04 -18.38 -6.96
C PRO A 31 15.26 -18.58 -8.27
N LYS A 32 15.07 -19.83 -8.68
CA LYS A 32 14.37 -20.20 -9.92
C LYS A 32 12.90 -20.55 -9.70
N ASN A 33 12.53 -20.88 -8.47
CA ASN A 33 11.17 -21.18 -8.04
C ASN A 33 11.00 -20.73 -6.57
N ILE A 34 9.76 -20.82 -6.05
CA ILE A 34 9.45 -20.35 -4.70
C ILE A 34 10.06 -21.21 -3.59
N ALA A 35 10.22 -22.52 -3.81
CA ALA A 35 10.87 -23.40 -2.84
C ALA A 35 12.35 -23.02 -2.66
N GLU A 36 13.06 -22.73 -3.75
CA GLU A 36 14.43 -22.20 -3.71
C GLU A 36 14.51 -20.85 -2.98
N VAL A 37 13.45 -20.01 -3.02
CA VAL A 37 13.42 -18.76 -2.22
C VAL A 37 13.46 -19.08 -0.74
N HIS A 38 12.56 -19.95 -0.29
CA HIS A 38 12.46 -20.33 1.12
C HIS A 38 13.75 -21.00 1.62
N GLU A 39 14.29 -21.96 0.85
CA GLU A 39 15.57 -22.62 1.15
C GLU A 39 16.73 -21.63 1.22
N THR A 40 16.82 -20.71 0.26
CA THR A 40 17.88 -19.69 0.24
C THR A 40 17.79 -18.78 1.46
N LEU A 41 16.58 -18.35 1.83
CA LEU A 41 16.37 -17.48 2.99
C LEU A 41 16.69 -18.17 4.32
N ASN A 42 16.35 -19.46 4.46
CA ASN A 42 16.70 -20.26 5.64
C ASN A 42 18.23 -20.38 5.82
N ASN A 43 18.99 -20.37 4.73
CA ASN A 43 20.45 -20.50 4.74
C ASN A 43 21.19 -19.15 4.77
N LEU A 44 20.49 -18.04 4.57
CA LEU A 44 21.09 -16.70 4.57
C LEU A 44 21.20 -16.13 5.99
N ASN A 45 22.34 -15.53 6.30
CA ASN A 45 22.43 -14.65 7.46
C ASN A 45 21.68 -13.35 7.16
N THR A 46 20.53 -13.17 7.80
CA THR A 46 19.65 -12.02 7.62
C THR A 46 19.72 -11.05 8.79
N ASN A 47 20.81 -11.03 9.56
CA ASN A 47 20.89 -10.11 10.70
C ASN A 47 21.02 -8.64 10.26
N THR A 48 20.43 -7.74 11.04
CA THR A 48 20.63 -6.30 10.92
C THR A 48 22.08 -5.93 11.24
N LYS A 49 22.46 -4.67 10.99
CA LYS A 49 23.80 -4.17 11.40
C LYS A 49 24.02 -4.22 12.90
N GLN A 50 22.95 -4.24 13.68
CA GLN A 50 22.93 -4.34 15.13
C GLN A 50 22.94 -5.81 15.61
N GLY A 51 22.92 -6.78 14.69
CA GLY A 51 22.95 -8.20 15.00
C GLY A 51 21.59 -8.82 15.32
N GLU A 52 20.49 -8.08 15.15
CA GLU A 52 19.13 -8.62 15.34
C GLU A 52 18.71 -9.47 14.13
N PRO A 53 18.03 -10.60 14.31
CA PRO A 53 17.40 -11.31 13.19
C PRO A 53 16.40 -10.40 12.46
N PHE A 54 16.51 -10.30 11.13
CA PHE A 54 15.57 -9.51 10.32
C PHE A 54 14.54 -10.35 9.56
N LEU A 55 14.85 -11.61 9.22
CA LEU A 55 13.85 -12.54 8.69
C LEU A 55 13.08 -13.15 9.86
N LEU A 56 11.85 -12.69 10.06
CA LEU A 56 11.04 -13.09 11.21
C LEU A 56 10.19 -14.32 10.91
N ILE A 57 9.56 -14.33 9.73
CA ILE A 57 8.65 -15.39 9.28
C ILE A 57 9.04 -15.77 7.86
N ASN A 58 9.15 -17.08 7.62
CA ASN A 58 9.37 -17.68 6.32
C ASN A 58 8.42 -18.89 6.19
N ASP A 59 7.13 -18.63 6.00
CA ASP A 59 6.10 -19.68 5.96
C ASP A 59 6.02 -20.26 4.55
N GLU A 60 6.47 -21.51 4.39
CA GLU A 60 6.53 -22.21 3.10
C GLU A 60 5.17 -22.67 2.58
N GLU A 61 4.20 -22.89 3.46
CA GLU A 61 2.87 -23.40 3.08
C GLU A 61 1.98 -22.30 2.51
N LYS A 62 2.00 -21.13 3.15
CA LYS A 62 1.21 -19.94 2.80
C LYS A 62 2.00 -19.00 1.92
N HIS A 63 3.29 -19.26 1.72
CA HIS A 63 4.23 -18.41 0.99
C HIS A 63 4.22 -16.96 1.51
N ILE A 64 4.22 -16.79 2.83
CA ILE A 64 4.28 -15.49 3.49
C ILE A 64 5.64 -15.31 4.11
N ILE A 65 6.34 -14.25 3.72
CA ILE A 65 7.65 -13.91 4.24
C ILE A 65 7.57 -12.54 4.89
N ILE A 66 8.00 -12.42 6.14
CA ILE A 66 7.95 -11.18 6.91
C ILE A 66 9.35 -10.84 7.41
N PHE A 67 9.79 -9.64 7.05
CA PHE A 67 11.04 -9.06 7.50
C PHE A 67 10.78 -7.92 8.48
N THR A 68 11.31 -8.05 9.69
CA THR A 68 11.32 -7.06 10.76
C THR A 68 12.27 -7.54 11.87
N CYS A 69 12.61 -6.69 12.82
CA CYS A 69 13.37 -7.05 14.02
C CYS A 69 12.60 -6.71 15.29
N GLU A 70 13.11 -7.16 16.45
CA GLU A 70 12.48 -6.89 17.74
C GLU A 70 12.39 -5.40 18.05
N SER A 71 13.43 -4.62 17.75
CA SER A 71 13.40 -3.16 17.89
C SER A 71 12.27 -2.50 17.07
N ASN A 72 12.06 -2.96 15.83
CA ASN A 72 10.98 -2.46 14.99
C ASN A 72 9.61 -2.84 15.55
N MET A 73 9.45 -4.06 16.08
CA MET A 73 8.20 -4.51 16.70
C MET A 73 7.90 -3.76 18.01
N GLY A 74 8.93 -3.46 18.81
CA GLY A 74 8.86 -2.59 19.97
C GLY A 74 8.23 -1.25 19.59
N PHE A 75 8.83 -0.58 18.61
CA PHE A 75 8.31 0.69 18.13
C PHE A 75 6.92 0.58 17.48
N LEU A 76 6.63 -0.51 16.75
CA LEU A 76 5.32 -0.77 16.14
C LEU A 76 4.21 -0.88 17.21
N CYS A 77 4.52 -1.39 18.40
CA CYS A 77 3.56 -1.51 19.51
C CYS A 77 3.39 -0.21 20.31
N GLU A 78 4.33 0.73 20.21
CA GLU A 78 4.27 2.03 20.91
C GLU A 78 3.45 3.08 20.17
N ILE A 79 3.24 2.91 18.86
CA ILE A 79 2.54 3.88 18.01
C ILE A 79 1.05 3.57 17.90
N ASP A 80 0.25 4.64 17.88
CA ASP A 80 -1.20 4.55 17.75
C ASP A 80 -1.67 4.35 16.30
N ASP A 81 -0.93 4.91 15.34
CA ASP A 81 -1.32 4.97 13.93
C ASP A 81 -0.37 4.16 13.06
N LEU A 82 -0.92 3.20 12.33
CA LEU A 82 -0.20 2.43 11.33
C LEU A 82 -0.56 2.91 9.92
N TYR A 83 0.40 2.82 9.02
CA TYR A 83 0.22 3.11 7.59
C TYR A 83 0.67 1.91 6.79
N MET A 84 -0.23 1.34 6.00
CA MET A 84 0.08 0.13 5.24
C MET A 84 -0.15 0.32 3.75
N ASP A 85 0.80 -0.15 2.96
CA ASP A 85 0.79 0.03 1.50
C ASP A 85 1.35 -1.21 0.81
N GLY A 86 0.74 -1.56 -0.32
CA GLY A 86 1.13 -2.68 -1.17
C GLY A 86 1.72 -2.19 -2.48
N THR A 87 2.95 -2.59 -2.80
CA THR A 87 3.61 -2.29 -4.08
C THR A 87 3.76 -3.53 -4.95
N PHE A 88 3.23 -3.44 -6.17
CA PHE A 88 3.14 -4.57 -7.12
C PHE A 88 4.28 -4.56 -8.14
N LYS A 89 4.61 -3.39 -8.67
CA LYS A 89 5.59 -3.23 -9.75
C LYS A 89 7.00 -3.69 -9.35
N TYR A 90 7.30 -3.58 -8.07
CA TYR A 90 8.61 -3.89 -7.49
C TYR A 90 8.56 -5.12 -6.58
N ALA A 91 7.50 -5.92 -6.65
CA ALA A 91 7.41 -7.16 -5.91
C ALA A 91 8.55 -8.11 -6.31
N ALA A 92 9.08 -8.83 -5.32
CA ALA A 92 10.08 -9.86 -5.57
C ALA A 92 9.48 -10.94 -6.49
N ARG A 93 10.33 -11.54 -7.34
CA ARG A 93 9.91 -12.65 -8.20
C ARG A 93 9.25 -13.73 -7.33
N PHE A 94 8.18 -14.34 -7.85
CA PHE A 94 7.31 -15.34 -7.20
C PHE A 94 6.28 -14.80 -6.20
N PHE A 95 6.28 -13.49 -5.93
CA PHE A 95 5.27 -12.84 -5.09
C PHE A 95 4.45 -11.84 -5.90
N MET A 96 3.19 -11.67 -5.53
CA MET A 96 2.29 -10.70 -6.17
C MET A 96 2.59 -9.27 -5.70
N GLN A 97 2.96 -9.11 -4.43
CA GLN A 97 3.20 -7.79 -3.85
C GLN A 97 4.26 -7.82 -2.75
N MET A 98 4.94 -6.69 -2.60
CA MET A 98 5.58 -6.32 -1.35
C MET A 98 4.62 -5.44 -0.57
N PHE A 99 4.19 -5.89 0.59
CA PHE A 99 3.32 -5.17 1.49
C PHE A 99 4.15 -4.62 2.66
N THR A 100 3.89 -3.39 3.09
CA THR A 100 4.72 -2.71 4.08
C THR A 100 3.87 -2.05 5.15
N ILE A 101 4.35 -2.07 6.39
CA ILE A 101 3.73 -1.40 7.53
C ILE A 101 4.71 -0.37 8.06
N HIS A 102 4.22 0.86 8.17
CA HIS A 102 5.00 2.02 8.61
C HIS A 102 4.39 2.61 9.88
N GLY A 103 5.27 3.21 10.68
CA GLY A 103 4.90 4.13 11.75
C GLY A 103 5.37 5.55 11.44
N ILE A 104 4.84 6.53 12.18
CA ILE A 104 5.35 7.90 12.14
C ILE A 104 6.13 8.19 13.42
N LYS A 105 7.32 8.76 13.27
CA LYS A 105 8.09 9.35 14.38
C LYS A 105 8.67 10.68 13.94
N ASN A 106 8.48 11.73 14.73
CA ASN A 106 9.03 13.06 14.47
C ASN A 106 8.71 13.58 13.05
N GLY A 107 7.49 13.33 12.54
CA GLY A 107 7.06 13.75 11.21
C GLY A 107 7.60 12.90 10.05
N HIS A 108 8.33 11.82 10.32
CA HIS A 108 8.86 10.91 9.30
C HIS A 108 8.13 9.58 9.30
N TYR A 109 7.77 9.09 8.11
CA TYR A 109 7.30 7.73 7.90
C TYR A 109 8.49 6.77 7.94
N ILE A 110 8.44 5.81 8.86
CA ILE A 110 9.48 4.82 9.07
C ILE A 110 8.91 3.45 8.69
N PRO A 111 9.47 2.74 7.70
CA PRO A 111 9.05 1.38 7.38
C PRO A 111 9.57 0.43 8.47
N LEU A 112 8.65 -0.34 9.05
CA LEU A 112 8.95 -1.21 10.19
C LEU A 112 8.84 -2.68 9.84
N VAL A 113 7.87 -3.03 9.01
CA VAL A 113 7.61 -4.40 8.57
C VAL A 113 7.52 -4.46 7.06
N PHE A 114 8.23 -5.41 6.46
CA PHE A 114 8.17 -5.70 5.03
C PHE A 114 7.68 -7.13 4.83
N CYS A 115 6.66 -7.31 4.01
CA CYS A 115 6.05 -8.60 3.76
C CYS A 115 6.11 -8.91 2.26
N LEU A 116 6.52 -10.11 1.88
CA LEU A 116 6.33 -10.63 0.53
C LEU A 116 5.11 -11.55 0.56
N LEU A 117 4.08 -11.18 -0.21
CA LEU A 117 2.78 -11.86 -0.20
C LEU A 117 2.49 -12.51 -1.57
N PRO A 118 1.92 -13.73 -1.58
CA PRO A 118 1.66 -14.47 -2.82
C PRO A 118 0.47 -13.91 -3.60
N ASP A 119 -0.46 -13.23 -2.91
CA ASP A 119 -1.68 -12.68 -3.47
C ASP A 119 -2.18 -11.47 -2.65
N LYS A 120 -3.42 -11.04 -2.93
CA LYS A 120 -4.11 -9.92 -2.26
C LYS A 120 -5.39 -10.37 -1.56
N ASN A 121 -5.48 -11.66 -1.24
CA ASN A 121 -6.67 -12.25 -0.65
C ASN A 121 -6.77 -11.87 0.83
N MET A 122 -8.00 -11.75 1.33
CA MET A 122 -8.28 -11.43 2.74
C MET A 122 -7.57 -12.40 3.69
N ASN A 123 -7.58 -13.70 3.40
CA ASN A 123 -6.92 -14.71 4.24
C ASN A 123 -5.41 -14.51 4.33
N THR A 124 -4.76 -14.08 3.25
CA THR A 124 -3.31 -13.79 3.22
C THR A 124 -2.96 -12.63 4.14
N TYR A 125 -3.74 -11.53 4.08
CA TYR A 125 -3.56 -10.41 5.01
C TYR A 125 -3.86 -10.82 6.46
N ILE A 126 -4.92 -11.60 6.71
CA ILE A 126 -5.25 -12.11 8.05
C ILE A 126 -4.08 -12.92 8.62
N ASN A 127 -3.52 -13.85 7.83
CA ASN A 127 -2.39 -14.66 8.26
C ASN A 127 -1.15 -13.80 8.51
N THR A 128 -0.88 -12.82 7.64
CA THR A 128 0.21 -11.85 7.81
C THR A 128 0.08 -11.10 9.13
N PHE A 129 -1.09 -10.54 9.42
CA PHE A 129 -1.33 -9.78 10.65
C PHE A 129 -1.28 -10.68 11.89
N LYS A 130 -1.81 -11.90 11.83
CA LYS A 130 -1.68 -12.89 12.92
C LYS A 130 -0.23 -13.19 13.22
N PHE A 131 0.60 -13.48 12.21
CA PHE A 131 2.02 -13.71 12.44
C PHE A 131 2.72 -12.55 13.15
N ILE A 132 2.39 -11.31 12.79
CA ILE A 132 2.96 -10.12 13.44
C ILE A 132 2.46 -10.00 14.89
N VAL A 133 1.16 -10.17 15.13
CA VAL A 133 0.55 -10.11 16.47
C VAL A 133 1.09 -11.21 17.38
N ASP A 134 1.20 -12.44 16.88
CA ASP A 134 1.73 -13.59 17.61
C ASP A 134 3.19 -13.36 17.95
N LYS A 135 3.98 -12.81 17.03
CA LYS A 135 5.37 -12.47 17.31
C LYS A 135 5.49 -11.38 18.37
N CYS A 136 4.72 -10.30 18.29
CA CYS A 136 4.69 -9.27 19.32
C CYS A 136 4.36 -9.89 20.70
N SER A 137 3.37 -10.78 20.74
CA SER A 137 2.96 -11.48 21.96
C SER A 137 4.07 -12.37 22.52
N SER A 138 4.84 -13.04 21.66
CA SER A 138 5.97 -13.89 22.05
C SER A 138 7.11 -13.14 22.76
N ILE A 139 7.21 -11.82 22.54
CA ILE A 139 8.16 -10.92 23.22
C ILE A 139 7.46 -10.02 24.25
N HIS A 140 6.30 -10.45 24.76
CA HIS A 140 5.50 -9.76 25.78
C HIS A 140 5.03 -8.35 25.40
N LEU A 141 4.91 -8.08 24.10
CA LEU A 141 4.33 -6.85 23.57
C LEU A 141 2.91 -7.11 23.05
N ARG A 142 2.12 -6.04 22.93
CA ARG A 142 0.76 -6.11 22.41
C ARG A 142 0.56 -5.07 21.32
N LEU A 143 0.33 -5.53 20.10
CA LEU A 143 0.05 -4.67 18.96
C LEU A 143 -1.45 -4.34 18.90
N LEU A 144 -1.81 -3.14 19.36
CA LEU A 144 -3.17 -2.60 19.34
C LEU A 144 -3.20 -1.19 18.73
N PRO A 145 -3.19 -1.06 17.39
CA PRO A 145 -3.26 0.25 16.76
C PRO A 145 -4.62 0.90 17.02
N LYS A 146 -4.62 2.20 17.35
CA LYS A 146 -5.86 3.00 17.42
C LYS A 146 -6.40 3.28 16.03
N SER A 147 -5.53 3.52 15.06
CA SER A 147 -5.93 3.67 13.66
C SER A 147 -5.00 2.97 12.67
N VAL A 148 -5.58 2.57 11.55
CA VAL A 148 -4.87 1.96 10.43
C VAL A 148 -5.24 2.70 9.15
N ASN A 149 -4.23 3.27 8.50
CA ASN A 149 -4.33 4.00 7.25
C ASN A 149 -4.00 3.05 6.10
N ILE A 150 -4.99 2.77 5.25
CA ILE A 150 -4.89 1.78 4.17
C ILE A 150 -5.63 2.23 2.92
N ASP A 151 -5.31 1.58 1.81
CA ASP A 151 -6.04 1.75 0.56
C ASP A 151 -7.46 1.19 0.65
N PHE A 152 -8.35 1.72 -0.20
CA PHE A 152 -9.72 1.23 -0.36
C PHE A 152 -9.75 -0.11 -1.11
N GLU A 153 -9.16 -1.15 -0.51
CA GLU A 153 -9.18 -2.53 -0.98
C GLU A 153 -9.97 -3.39 0.02
N LYS A 154 -11.07 -4.01 -0.42
CA LYS A 154 -12.00 -4.75 0.46
C LYS A 154 -11.31 -5.86 1.28
N SER A 155 -10.33 -6.55 0.69
CA SER A 155 -9.59 -7.61 1.36
C SER A 155 -8.81 -7.09 2.57
N ILE A 156 -8.00 -6.04 2.41
CA ILE A 156 -7.22 -5.51 3.54
C ILE A 156 -8.10 -4.84 4.60
N LEU A 157 -9.15 -4.12 4.19
CA LEU A 157 -10.15 -3.53 5.09
C LEU A 157 -10.78 -4.60 5.99
N ASN A 158 -11.28 -5.68 5.39
CA ASN A 158 -11.90 -6.77 6.12
C ASN A 158 -10.89 -7.52 7.00
N SER A 159 -9.65 -7.67 6.56
CA SER A 159 -8.60 -8.30 7.36
C SER A 159 -8.21 -7.48 8.59
N VAL A 160 -8.14 -6.15 8.46
CA VAL A 160 -7.92 -5.26 9.61
C VAL A 160 -9.07 -5.38 10.60
N ASN A 161 -10.32 -5.30 10.14
CA ASN A 161 -11.49 -5.47 11.02
C ASN A 161 -11.54 -6.85 11.71
N ALA A 162 -11.07 -7.90 11.03
CA ALA A 162 -11.03 -9.24 11.59
C ALA A 162 -9.99 -9.42 12.70
N ILE A 163 -8.85 -8.70 12.63
CA ILE A 163 -7.75 -8.82 13.58
C ILE A 163 -7.84 -7.77 14.69
N TRP A 164 -8.19 -6.54 14.33
CA TRP A 164 -8.30 -5.40 15.22
C TRP A 164 -9.69 -4.73 15.07
N PRO A 165 -10.77 -5.34 15.60
CA PRO A 165 -12.14 -4.86 15.41
C PRO A 165 -12.44 -3.50 16.04
N GLN A 166 -11.59 -3.03 16.97
CA GLN A 166 -11.73 -1.74 17.62
C GLN A 166 -10.90 -0.64 16.94
N THR A 167 -10.08 -0.99 15.95
CA THR A 167 -9.22 -0.03 15.25
C THR A 167 -10.03 0.80 14.28
N LYS A 168 -9.79 2.12 14.30
CA LYS A 168 -10.35 3.02 13.30
C LYS A 168 -9.62 2.82 11.97
N ILE A 169 -10.35 2.43 10.94
CA ILE A 169 -9.81 2.40 9.59
C ILE A 169 -9.91 3.78 8.96
N ILE A 170 -8.81 4.24 8.38
CA ILE A 170 -8.73 5.50 7.63
C ILE A 170 -8.32 5.18 6.20
N GLY A 171 -9.17 5.56 5.25
CA GLY A 171 -8.91 5.32 3.84
C GLY A 171 -7.90 6.29 3.23
N CYS A 172 -7.01 5.80 2.37
CA CYS A 172 -6.00 6.62 1.72
C CYS A 172 -6.62 7.52 0.63
N ARG A 173 -6.68 8.83 0.91
CA ARG A 173 -7.18 9.86 0.00
C ARG A 173 -6.46 9.85 -1.36
N PHE A 174 -5.15 9.67 -1.36
CA PHE A 174 -4.36 9.69 -2.60
C PHE A 174 -4.81 8.60 -3.57
N TYR A 175 -4.88 7.35 -3.12
CA TYR A 175 -5.26 6.24 -3.98
C TYR A 175 -6.74 6.28 -4.38
N LEU A 176 -7.63 6.74 -3.48
CA LEU A 176 -9.04 6.92 -3.79
C LEU A 176 -9.25 7.98 -4.89
N THR A 177 -8.69 9.17 -4.71
CA THR A 177 -8.78 10.26 -5.70
C THR A 177 -8.12 9.88 -7.02
N GLN A 178 -7.03 9.12 -6.98
CA GLN A 178 -6.39 8.58 -8.18
C GLN A 178 -7.28 7.55 -8.89
N ALA A 179 -8.00 6.69 -8.16
CA ALA A 179 -8.97 5.75 -8.75
C ALA A 179 -10.11 6.50 -9.46
N TRP A 180 -10.66 7.52 -8.81
CA TRP A 180 -11.70 8.38 -9.38
C TRP A 180 -11.21 9.09 -10.64
N TYR A 181 -10.00 9.67 -10.59
CA TYR A 181 -9.41 10.34 -11.75
C TYR A 181 -9.13 9.39 -12.91
N ARG A 182 -8.65 8.17 -12.65
CA ARG A 182 -8.50 7.13 -13.69
C ARG A 182 -9.82 6.79 -14.35
N GLN A 183 -10.91 6.75 -13.59
CA GLN A 183 -12.23 6.52 -14.17
C GLN A 183 -12.67 7.69 -15.07
N LEU A 184 -12.41 8.93 -14.67
CA LEU A 184 -12.65 10.11 -15.51
C LEU A 184 -11.85 10.04 -16.82
N GLN A 185 -10.59 9.60 -16.76
CA GLN A 185 -9.74 9.40 -17.94
C GLN A 185 -10.33 8.37 -18.90
N LYS A 186 -10.75 7.20 -18.38
CA LYS A 186 -11.38 6.14 -19.19
C LYS A 186 -12.66 6.62 -19.88
N LEU A 187 -13.41 7.51 -19.24
CA LEU A 187 -14.63 8.09 -19.78
C LEU A 187 -14.38 9.31 -20.67
N GLY A 188 -13.13 9.77 -20.83
CA GLY A 188 -12.79 10.95 -21.63
C GLY A 188 -13.32 12.26 -21.02
N LEU A 189 -13.41 12.33 -19.69
CA LEU A 189 -13.88 13.50 -18.93
C LEU A 189 -12.73 14.39 -18.42
N SER A 190 -11.47 13.99 -18.60
CA SER A 190 -10.30 14.72 -18.06
C SER A 190 -10.25 16.19 -18.51
N THR A 191 -10.53 16.47 -19.78
CA THR A 191 -10.51 17.84 -20.31
C THR A 191 -11.62 18.71 -19.70
N LYS A 192 -12.78 18.12 -19.41
CA LYS A 192 -13.88 18.80 -18.71
C LYS A 192 -13.51 19.08 -17.25
N TYR A 193 -12.93 18.08 -16.58
CA TYR A 193 -12.45 18.23 -15.20
C TYR A 193 -11.39 19.34 -15.03
N GLN A 194 -10.46 19.45 -15.98
CA GLN A 194 -9.41 20.47 -15.97
C GLN A 194 -9.91 21.87 -16.30
N ASN A 195 -11.02 21.97 -17.05
CA ASN A 195 -11.63 23.26 -17.38
C ASN A 195 -12.42 23.82 -16.17
N GLN A 196 -12.00 24.98 -15.66
CA GLN A 196 -12.62 25.62 -14.50
C GLN A 196 -14.05 26.11 -14.78
N SER A 197 -14.36 26.55 -16.01
CA SER A 197 -15.68 27.04 -16.39
C SER A 197 -16.65 25.95 -16.89
N SER A 198 -16.19 24.70 -17.00
CA SER A 198 -17.06 23.61 -17.43
C SER A 198 -18.04 23.24 -16.32
N GLU A 199 -19.35 23.30 -16.57
CA GLU A 199 -20.39 22.81 -15.66
C GLU A 199 -20.14 21.34 -15.27
N ILE A 200 -19.85 20.48 -16.25
CA ILE A 200 -19.43 19.08 -15.99
C ILE A 200 -18.19 19.01 -15.09
N GLY A 201 -17.19 19.86 -15.32
CA GLY A 201 -15.98 19.90 -14.52
C GLY A 201 -16.23 20.34 -13.08
N ILE A 202 -17.09 21.33 -12.88
CA ILE A 202 -17.53 21.81 -11.56
C ILE A 202 -18.20 20.67 -10.81
N TRP A 203 -19.19 20.02 -11.42
CA TRP A 203 -19.90 18.90 -10.81
C TRP A 203 -18.96 17.74 -10.45
N ILE A 204 -18.03 17.37 -11.34
CA ILE A 204 -17.01 16.35 -11.04
C ILE A 204 -16.14 16.80 -9.85
N ARG A 205 -15.72 18.06 -9.75
CA ARG A 205 -14.91 18.51 -8.61
C ARG A 205 -15.69 18.43 -7.28
N HIS A 206 -17.00 18.65 -7.30
CA HIS A 206 -17.84 18.45 -6.11
C HIS A 206 -17.87 17.00 -5.64
N THR A 207 -17.76 16.00 -6.54
CA THR A 207 -17.66 14.59 -6.11
C THR A 207 -16.39 14.33 -5.30
N PHE A 208 -15.29 15.04 -5.58
CA PHE A 208 -14.06 14.99 -4.77
C PHE A 208 -14.23 15.65 -3.39
N GLY A 209 -15.26 16.48 -3.22
CA GLY A 209 -15.64 17.07 -1.94
C GLY A 209 -16.25 16.07 -0.95
N LEU A 210 -16.81 14.95 -1.43
CA LEU A 210 -17.41 13.89 -0.60
C LEU A 210 -16.43 13.34 0.46
N LEU A 211 -15.13 13.41 0.17
CA LEU A 211 -14.06 12.94 1.06
C LEU A 211 -13.94 13.74 2.36
N PHE A 212 -14.60 14.90 2.44
CA PHE A 212 -14.57 15.79 3.60
C PHE A 212 -15.88 15.78 4.40
N LEU A 213 -16.86 14.96 3.98
CA LEU A 213 -18.08 14.73 4.73
C LEU A 213 -17.86 13.62 5.76
N GLU A 214 -18.67 13.62 6.82
CA GLU A 214 -18.70 12.47 7.72
C GLU A 214 -19.22 11.24 6.97
N PRO A 215 -18.69 10.02 7.21
CA PRO A 215 -19.09 8.82 6.47
C PRO A 215 -20.61 8.57 6.47
N THR A 216 -21.31 8.97 7.53
CA THR A 216 -22.77 8.84 7.66
C THR A 216 -23.55 9.78 6.75
N GLU A 217 -22.95 10.88 6.30
CA GLU A 217 -23.59 11.92 5.47
C GLU A 217 -23.34 11.69 3.97
N VAL A 218 -22.29 10.94 3.61
CA VAL A 218 -21.84 10.76 2.22
C VAL A 218 -22.95 10.24 1.31
N THR A 219 -23.71 9.22 1.74
CA THR A 219 -24.76 8.61 0.91
C THR A 219 -25.92 9.57 0.68
N GLU A 220 -26.41 10.22 1.72
CA GLU A 220 -27.53 11.17 1.63
C GLU A 220 -27.16 12.35 0.74
N TYR A 221 -26.04 13.01 1.01
CA TYR A 221 -25.59 14.15 0.22
C TYR A 221 -25.33 13.77 -1.24
N PHE A 222 -24.77 12.59 -1.52
CA PHE A 222 -24.57 12.15 -2.89
C PHE A 222 -25.90 12.00 -3.63
N VAL A 223 -26.89 11.34 -3.02
CA VAL A 223 -28.17 11.01 -3.67
C VAL A 223 -29.06 12.24 -3.79
N GLU A 224 -29.20 13.04 -2.73
CA GLU A 224 -30.16 14.13 -2.67
C GLU A 224 -29.60 15.43 -3.29
N ASP A 225 -28.36 15.81 -2.95
CA ASP A 225 -27.78 17.09 -3.37
C ASP A 225 -26.95 16.99 -4.65
N LEU A 226 -26.05 16.00 -4.72
CA LEU A 226 -25.11 15.91 -5.83
C LEU A 226 -25.78 15.38 -7.10
N MET A 227 -26.60 14.34 -6.99
CA MET A 227 -27.26 13.73 -8.15
C MET A 227 -28.40 14.58 -8.71
N SER A 228 -29.07 15.39 -7.90
CA SER A 228 -30.11 16.33 -8.37
C SER A 228 -29.56 17.40 -9.32
N ASN A 229 -28.30 17.79 -9.13
CA ASN A 229 -27.58 18.76 -9.97
C ASN A 229 -26.69 18.12 -11.06
N ARG A 230 -26.86 16.82 -11.33
CA ARG A 230 -26.01 16.09 -12.29
C ARG A 230 -26.24 16.56 -13.73
N PRO A 231 -25.19 16.98 -14.47
CA PRO A 231 -25.32 17.33 -15.87
C PRO A 231 -25.84 16.19 -16.74
N ILE A 232 -26.71 16.52 -17.71
CA ILE A 232 -27.25 15.56 -18.69
C ILE A 232 -26.13 15.11 -19.64
N ASN A 233 -25.43 14.05 -19.27
CA ASN A 233 -24.35 13.48 -20.06
C ASN A 233 -24.15 11.99 -19.71
N LYS A 234 -24.20 11.12 -20.72
CA LYS A 234 -24.04 9.66 -20.56
C LYS A 234 -22.69 9.26 -19.94
N ARG A 235 -21.63 10.06 -20.12
CA ARG A 235 -20.33 9.79 -19.50
C ARG A 235 -20.32 10.15 -18.02
N VAL A 236 -21.03 11.22 -17.65
CA VAL A 236 -21.19 11.63 -16.25
C VAL A 236 -22.05 10.61 -15.50
N GLU A 237 -23.11 10.10 -16.13
CA GLU A 237 -23.93 9.00 -15.59
C GLU A 237 -23.08 7.75 -15.27
N LYS A 238 -22.26 7.30 -16.24
CA LYS A 238 -21.33 6.18 -16.01
C LYS A 238 -20.32 6.44 -14.89
N TYR A 239 -19.97 7.70 -14.65
CA TYR A 239 -19.06 8.06 -13.56
C TYR A 239 -19.80 8.07 -12.21
N SER A 240 -21.00 8.64 -12.12
CA SER A 240 -21.83 8.57 -10.90
C SER A 240 -22.16 7.12 -10.53
N ASP A 241 -22.52 6.28 -11.49
CA ASP A 241 -22.80 4.86 -11.26
C ASP A 241 -21.57 4.12 -10.73
N TYR A 242 -20.39 4.46 -11.25
CA TYR A 242 -19.13 3.94 -10.76
C TYR A 242 -18.88 4.36 -9.31
N LEU A 243 -19.08 5.63 -8.96
CA LEU A 243 -18.92 6.10 -7.58
C LEU A 243 -19.91 5.39 -6.64
N LEU A 244 -21.19 5.35 -7.04
CA LEU A 244 -22.25 4.73 -6.26
C LEU A 244 -21.94 3.27 -5.94
N LYS A 245 -21.65 2.49 -6.98
CA LYS A 245 -21.41 1.05 -6.87
C LYS A 245 -20.18 0.70 -6.05
N ASN A 246 -19.12 1.51 -6.09
CA ASN A 246 -17.82 1.13 -5.53
C ASN A 246 -17.49 1.81 -4.20
N TYR A 247 -18.12 2.95 -3.87
CA TYR A 247 -17.70 3.75 -2.71
C TYR A 247 -18.83 4.39 -1.87
N ILE A 248 -20.08 4.41 -2.34
CA ILE A 248 -21.16 5.18 -1.67
C ILE A 248 -22.32 4.29 -1.22
N ASP A 249 -22.64 3.23 -1.98
CA ASP A 249 -23.65 2.26 -1.57
C ASP A 249 -23.24 1.60 -0.23
N LYS A 250 -24.21 1.27 0.62
CA LYS A 250 -23.95 0.62 1.93
C LYS A 250 -23.22 -0.72 1.81
N ASN A 251 -23.30 -1.38 0.65
CA ASN A 251 -22.62 -2.64 0.36
C ASN A 251 -21.29 -2.47 -0.38
N SER A 252 -20.92 -1.21 -0.67
CA SER A 252 -19.66 -0.86 -1.33
C SER A 252 -18.48 -0.95 -0.36
N ILE A 253 -17.28 -0.60 -0.84
CA ILE A 253 -16.03 -0.75 -0.08
C ILE A 253 -15.99 0.20 1.12
#